data_AF-A0A7J6W5N1-F1
#
_entry.id   AF-A0A7J6W5N1-F1
#
_cell.length_a   1.000
_cell.length_b   1.000
_cell.length_c   1.000
_cell.angle_alpha   90.00
_cell.angle_beta   90.00
_cell.angle_gamma   90.00
#
_symmetry.space_group_name_H-M   'P 1'
#
loop_
_entity.id
_entity.type
_entity.pdbx_description
1 polymer ?
#
loop_
_entity_poly.entity_id
_entity_poly.type
_entity_poly.pdbx_seq_one_letter_code
_entity_poly.pdbx_strand_id
1 'polypeptide(L)'
;MASSTKSSQHVSHISSDSDTDSDTNTTTTTTTVAHTDLEDSIFKSYIHISGGHSSSSPQDLLKIQSFLISSRSGALSCLICLEKIRITDPTWSCINGCYAVFHLLCIQSWARQASDLAAERAVSRISREHFPVAAAKALENANWNCPKCREEYSKTLIPKYYYCFCGKVDNPASDPWILPHSCGEVCNRPLKYNCGHFCLLLCHPGPCPSCPKLVKSRCFCGKIEDVRRCGFKNFSCNGVCLKVLDCGVHKCTENCHDGLCPPCREKSVYRCECGRKKEERECCERKYRCDNPCERLLDCGKHVCDRGCHEGLCGGCPLQGKRTCPCGKRKYEGMACDVAAPTCGSTCDKMLSCGFHKCPERCHRGSCIETCRTVVMKSCRCGSLKKEVTVYFSQPQPCSFLWF
;
A
#
# COMPACT_ATOMS: atom_id res chain seq x y z
N MET A 1 36.97 -48.04 -28.09
CA MET A 1 36.71 -46.65 -28.54
C MET A 1 36.07 -46.77 -29.92
N ALA A 2 34.73 -46.81 -29.98
CA ALA A 2 33.87 -45.72 -30.48
C ALA A 2 34.15 -45.45 -31.98
N SER A 3 33.24 -45.56 -32.95
CA SER A 3 31.78 -45.70 -32.98
C SER A 3 31.38 -46.21 -34.37
N SER A 4 30.38 -47.07 -34.49
CA SER A 4 29.80 -47.47 -35.77
C SER A 4 28.45 -46.80 -35.99
N THR A 5 28.33 -46.10 -37.11
CA THR A 5 27.12 -45.52 -37.68
C THR A 5 26.17 -46.62 -38.16
N LYS A 6 24.86 -46.44 -37.96
CA LYS A 6 23.83 -47.32 -38.53
C LYS A 6 22.88 -46.49 -39.40
N SER A 7 22.96 -46.75 -40.70
CA SER A 7 21.97 -46.42 -41.71
C SER A 7 20.88 -47.49 -41.70
N SER A 8 19.61 -47.15 -41.96
CA SER A 8 18.61 -48.13 -42.37
C SER A 8 17.51 -47.48 -43.20
N GLN A 9 17.36 -48.03 -44.40
CA GLN A 9 16.33 -47.78 -45.40
C GLN A 9 15.06 -48.61 -45.09
N HIS A 10 13.91 -47.97 -45.28
CA HIS A 10 12.73 -48.42 -46.03
C HIS A 10 12.49 -49.93 -46.25
N VAL A 11 11.37 -50.47 -45.74
CA VAL A 11 10.45 -51.39 -46.46
C VAL A 11 9.01 -51.22 -45.93
N SER A 12 8.10 -51.13 -46.89
CA SER A 12 6.64 -51.03 -46.84
C SER A 12 5.91 -52.31 -46.38
N HIS A 13 4.74 -52.16 -45.75
CA HIS A 13 3.64 -53.13 -45.88
C HIS A 13 2.28 -52.43 -45.92
N ILE A 14 1.49 -52.85 -46.92
CA ILE A 14 0.13 -52.45 -47.30
C ILE A 14 -0.88 -53.24 -46.45
N SER A 15 -2.03 -52.65 -46.10
CA SER A 15 -3.38 -53.26 -46.14
C SER A 15 -4.48 -52.22 -45.88
N SER A 16 -5.53 -52.29 -46.71
CA SER A 16 -6.70 -51.42 -46.85
C SER A 16 -7.84 -51.72 -45.86
N ASP A 17 -8.79 -50.77 -45.76
CA ASP A 17 -10.27 -50.92 -45.85
C ASP A 17 -10.90 -49.63 -45.26
N SER A 18 -11.32 -48.62 -46.05
CA SER A 18 -12.50 -48.46 -46.92
C SER A 18 -13.83 -48.23 -46.19
N ASP A 19 -14.35 -47.00 -46.38
CA ASP A 19 -15.60 -46.40 -45.89
C ASP A 19 -16.88 -46.93 -46.58
N THR A 20 -18.03 -46.91 -45.89
CA THR A 20 -19.37 -46.42 -46.35
C THR A 20 -20.35 -46.49 -45.15
N ASP A 21 -21.19 -45.50 -44.85
CA ASP A 21 -22.40 -45.16 -45.60
C ASP A 21 -22.83 -43.70 -45.50
N SER A 22 -23.49 -43.25 -46.56
CA SER A 22 -24.13 -41.95 -46.74
C SER A 22 -25.50 -41.92 -46.07
N ASP A 23 -25.88 -40.78 -45.49
CA ASP A 23 -27.30 -40.47 -45.28
C ASP A 23 -27.65 -39.04 -45.69
N THR A 24 -28.76 -38.99 -46.41
CA THR A 24 -29.34 -37.93 -47.20
C THR A 24 -29.79 -36.71 -46.40
N ASN A 25 -29.47 -35.55 -46.97
CA ASN A 25 -29.86 -34.21 -46.55
C ASN A 25 -31.39 -34.02 -46.66
N THR A 26 -32.08 -33.86 -45.53
CA THR A 26 -33.44 -33.29 -45.50
C THR A 26 -33.49 -32.13 -44.51
N THR A 27 -33.57 -30.95 -45.10
CA THR A 27 -33.88 -29.60 -44.59
C THR A 27 -34.50 -29.53 -43.19
N THR A 28 -33.73 -29.05 -42.20
CA THR A 28 -34.25 -28.26 -41.07
C THR A 28 -33.16 -27.34 -40.48
N THR A 29 -32.58 -26.50 -41.34
CA THR A 29 -31.45 -25.62 -40.99
C THR A 29 -31.85 -24.15 -41.13
N THR A 30 -32.75 -23.65 -40.28
CA THR A 30 -33.18 -22.24 -40.39
C THR A 30 -33.27 -21.50 -39.06
N THR A 31 -33.16 -22.15 -37.90
CA THR A 31 -33.35 -21.45 -36.61
C THR A 31 -32.06 -21.25 -35.81
N THR A 32 -31.07 -22.13 -35.91
CA THR A 32 -29.83 -22.05 -35.10
C THR A 32 -28.81 -21.04 -35.62
N VAL A 33 -28.73 -20.83 -36.94
CA VAL A 33 -27.80 -19.89 -37.58
C VAL A 33 -28.22 -18.43 -37.35
N ALA A 34 -29.52 -18.14 -37.33
CA ALA A 34 -30.04 -16.78 -37.17
C ALA A 34 -29.74 -16.17 -35.79
N HIS A 35 -29.66 -16.99 -34.73
CA HIS A 35 -29.38 -16.52 -33.37
C HIS A 35 -27.89 -16.26 -33.12
N THR A 36 -26.99 -17.00 -33.77
CA THR A 36 -25.54 -16.74 -33.70
C THR A 36 -25.19 -15.42 -34.39
N ASP A 37 -25.85 -15.10 -35.52
CA ASP A 37 -25.64 -13.86 -36.26
C ASP A 37 -26.09 -12.61 -35.49
N LEU A 38 -27.13 -12.71 -34.67
CA LEU A 38 -27.64 -11.60 -33.85
C LEU A 38 -26.75 -11.31 -32.64
N GLU A 39 -26.22 -12.34 -31.97
CA GLU A 39 -25.27 -12.18 -30.86
C GLU A 39 -23.92 -11.66 -31.36
N ASP A 40 -23.43 -12.20 -32.47
CA ASP A 40 -22.26 -11.65 -33.16
C ASP A 40 -22.49 -10.21 -33.55
N SER A 41 -23.70 -9.80 -33.97
CA SER A 41 -24.05 -8.40 -34.23
C SER A 41 -24.05 -7.53 -32.95
N ILE A 42 -24.54 -8.03 -31.81
CA ILE A 42 -24.53 -7.30 -30.52
C ILE A 42 -23.08 -7.10 -30.04
N PHE A 43 -22.26 -8.15 -30.07
CA PHE A 43 -20.85 -8.04 -29.71
C PHE A 43 -20.06 -7.24 -30.75
N LYS A 44 -20.37 -7.36 -32.04
CA LYS A 44 -19.78 -6.58 -33.14
C LYS A 44 -20.15 -5.11 -33.05
N SER A 45 -21.31 -4.75 -32.54
CA SER A 45 -21.67 -3.35 -32.25
C SER A 45 -20.78 -2.78 -31.14
N TYR A 46 -20.56 -3.56 -30.07
CA TYR A 46 -19.60 -3.21 -29.01
C TYR A 46 -18.15 -3.15 -29.53
N ILE A 47 -17.74 -4.06 -30.42
CA ILE A 47 -16.40 -4.14 -31.02
C ILE A 47 -16.19 -3.09 -32.13
N HIS A 48 -17.21 -2.69 -32.86
CA HIS A 48 -17.09 -1.68 -33.93
C HIS A 48 -16.99 -0.26 -33.34
N ILE A 49 -17.73 0.01 -32.26
CA ILE A 49 -17.50 1.20 -31.41
C ILE A 49 -16.12 1.15 -30.74
N SER A 50 -15.49 -0.04 -30.67
CA SER A 50 -14.16 -0.25 -30.11
C SER A 50 -12.98 0.12 -31.01
N GLY A 51 -13.22 0.64 -32.21
CA GLY A 51 -12.19 0.92 -33.21
C GLY A 51 -10.93 1.60 -32.66
N GLY A 52 -9.78 0.94 -32.83
CA GLY A 52 -8.49 1.60 -32.99
C GLY A 52 -7.41 1.28 -31.96
N HIS A 53 -7.60 1.58 -30.68
CA HIS A 53 -6.44 1.68 -29.76
C HIS A 53 -6.76 1.33 -28.30
N SER A 54 -6.73 0.03 -27.94
CA SER A 54 -6.27 -0.46 -26.61
C SER A 54 -6.45 -1.97 -26.45
N SER A 55 -5.42 -2.65 -25.96
CA SER A 55 -5.22 -4.10 -25.93
C SER A 55 -6.00 -4.88 -24.85
N SER A 56 -6.75 -4.22 -23.97
CA SER A 56 -7.36 -4.88 -22.79
C SER A 56 -8.88 -5.13 -22.88
N SER A 57 -9.62 -4.36 -23.67
CA SER A 57 -11.09 -4.52 -23.79
C SER A 57 -11.59 -5.74 -24.61
N PRO A 58 -10.86 -6.26 -25.61
CA PRO A 58 -11.33 -7.41 -26.39
C PRO A 58 -11.40 -8.70 -25.56
N GLN A 59 -10.50 -8.86 -24.59
CA GLN A 59 -10.34 -10.12 -23.83
C GLN A 59 -11.53 -10.42 -22.91
N ASP A 60 -12.11 -9.41 -22.27
CA ASP A 60 -13.28 -9.60 -21.40
C ASP A 60 -14.53 -9.95 -22.22
N LEU A 61 -14.72 -9.33 -23.38
CA LEU A 61 -15.82 -9.66 -24.29
C LEU A 61 -15.67 -11.07 -24.89
N LEU A 62 -14.47 -11.45 -25.31
CA LEU A 62 -14.18 -12.81 -25.79
C LEU A 62 -14.44 -13.86 -24.69
N LYS A 63 -14.10 -13.56 -23.44
CA LYS A 63 -14.43 -14.44 -22.31
C LYS A 63 -15.93 -14.58 -22.15
N ILE A 64 -16.69 -13.48 -22.15
CA ILE A 64 -18.16 -13.53 -22.06
C ILE A 64 -18.72 -14.39 -23.20
N GLN A 65 -18.29 -14.16 -24.44
CA GLN A 65 -18.72 -14.95 -25.61
C GLN A 65 -18.41 -16.44 -25.44
N SER A 66 -17.19 -16.79 -25.00
CA SER A 66 -16.81 -18.19 -24.75
C SER A 66 -17.69 -18.86 -23.69
N PHE A 67 -18.04 -18.12 -22.61
CA PHE A 67 -18.92 -18.62 -21.56
C PHE A 67 -20.36 -18.76 -22.04
N LEU A 68 -20.87 -17.83 -22.85
CA LEU A 68 -22.21 -17.92 -23.43
C LEU A 68 -22.32 -19.16 -24.32
N ILE A 69 -21.36 -19.37 -25.23
CA ILE A 69 -21.31 -20.56 -26.09
C ILE A 69 -21.26 -21.83 -25.23
N SER A 70 -20.38 -21.86 -24.21
CA SER A 70 -20.24 -23.04 -23.34
C SER A 70 -21.49 -23.31 -22.51
N SER A 71 -22.20 -22.27 -22.06
CA SER A 71 -23.43 -22.37 -21.28
C SER A 71 -24.59 -22.89 -22.13
N ARG A 72 -24.73 -22.40 -23.36
CA ARG A 72 -25.78 -22.81 -24.30
C ARG A 72 -25.58 -24.24 -24.79
N SER A 73 -24.32 -24.64 -25.02
CA SER A 73 -23.97 -26.00 -25.47
C SER A 73 -23.97 -27.03 -24.34
N GLY A 74 -24.26 -26.64 -23.09
CA GLY A 74 -24.16 -27.54 -21.92
C GLY A 74 -22.74 -28.07 -21.70
N ALA A 75 -21.72 -27.34 -22.19
CA ALA A 75 -20.32 -27.73 -22.14
C ALA A 75 -19.61 -27.30 -20.84
N LEU A 76 -20.30 -26.53 -19.97
CA LEU A 76 -19.76 -26.18 -18.66
C LEU A 76 -19.66 -27.43 -17.77
N SER A 77 -18.46 -27.73 -17.31
CA SER A 77 -18.20 -28.80 -16.35
C SER A 77 -17.71 -28.25 -15.01
N CYS A 78 -18.16 -28.85 -13.92
CA CYS A 78 -17.70 -28.53 -12.58
C CYS A 78 -16.30 -29.13 -12.38
N LEU A 79 -15.29 -28.29 -12.10
CA LEU A 79 -13.90 -28.78 -11.94
C LEU A 79 -13.65 -29.55 -10.63
N ILE A 80 -14.67 -29.73 -9.79
CA ILE A 80 -14.58 -30.50 -8.54
C ILE A 80 -15.04 -31.95 -8.75
N CYS A 81 -16.24 -32.15 -9.30
CA CYS A 81 -16.79 -33.49 -9.57
C CYS A 81 -16.56 -33.96 -11.02
N LEU A 82 -16.09 -33.08 -11.90
CA LEU A 82 -15.87 -33.32 -13.34
C LEU A 82 -17.14 -33.62 -14.14
N GLU A 83 -18.32 -33.43 -13.56
CA GLU A 83 -19.61 -33.59 -14.24
C GLU A 83 -20.06 -32.32 -14.96
N LYS A 84 -20.93 -32.49 -15.97
CA LYS A 84 -21.58 -31.37 -16.68
C LYS A 84 -22.56 -30.65 -15.76
N ILE A 85 -22.59 -29.33 -15.86
CA ILE A 85 -23.53 -28.48 -15.13
C ILE A 85 -24.80 -28.34 -15.96
N ARG A 86 -25.92 -28.85 -15.43
CA ARG A 86 -27.24 -28.78 -16.08
C ARG A 86 -27.95 -27.49 -15.71
N ILE A 87 -28.92 -27.10 -16.52
CA ILE A 87 -29.75 -25.89 -16.33
C ILE A 87 -30.44 -25.88 -14.96
N THR A 88 -30.88 -27.04 -14.48
CA THR A 88 -31.56 -27.23 -13.20
C THR A 88 -30.62 -27.27 -12.00
N ASP A 89 -29.31 -27.42 -12.22
CA ASP A 89 -28.38 -27.59 -11.12
C ASP A 89 -28.14 -26.24 -10.41
N PRO A 90 -28.20 -26.19 -9.07
CA PRO A 90 -27.79 -25.01 -8.32
C PRO A 90 -26.29 -24.78 -8.47
N THR A 91 -25.90 -23.56 -8.83
CA THR A 91 -24.50 -23.23 -9.14
C THR A 91 -23.94 -22.10 -8.29
N TRP A 92 -22.61 -21.97 -8.35
CA TRP A 92 -21.88 -20.82 -7.86
C TRP A 92 -20.77 -20.48 -8.83
N SER A 93 -20.51 -19.19 -9.04
CA SER A 93 -19.42 -18.70 -9.88
C SER A 93 -18.42 -17.86 -9.09
N CYS A 94 -17.13 -17.99 -9.40
CA CYS A 94 -16.07 -17.20 -8.76
C CYS A 94 -16.15 -15.71 -9.14
N ILE A 95 -16.74 -14.87 -8.28
CA ILE A 95 -17.08 -13.47 -8.59
C ILE A 95 -15.85 -12.55 -8.64
N ASN A 96 -14.85 -12.80 -7.78
CA ASN A 96 -13.69 -11.90 -7.63
C ASN A 96 -12.52 -12.24 -8.56
N GLY A 97 -12.50 -13.45 -9.13
CA GLY A 97 -11.37 -13.96 -9.89
C GLY A 97 -11.75 -14.42 -11.31
N CYS A 98 -11.89 -15.73 -11.49
CA CYS A 98 -11.95 -16.35 -12.81
C CYS A 98 -13.35 -16.64 -13.37
N TYR A 99 -14.42 -16.39 -12.62
CA TYR A 99 -15.81 -16.62 -13.03
C TYR A 99 -16.16 -18.05 -13.46
N ALA A 100 -15.31 -19.03 -13.14
CA ALA A 100 -15.65 -20.43 -13.36
C ALA A 100 -16.87 -20.82 -12.51
N VAL A 101 -17.73 -21.62 -13.12
CA VAL A 101 -18.99 -22.11 -12.55
C VAL A 101 -18.76 -23.50 -11.96
N PHE A 102 -19.32 -23.72 -10.78
CA PHE A 102 -19.27 -24.97 -10.04
C PHE A 102 -20.67 -25.30 -9.55
N HIS A 103 -20.96 -26.58 -9.29
CA HIS A 103 -22.14 -26.94 -8.51
C HIS A 103 -22.05 -26.34 -7.10
N LEU A 104 -23.16 -25.83 -6.59
CA LEU A 104 -23.23 -25.18 -5.27
C LEU A 104 -22.75 -26.12 -4.16
N LEU A 105 -23.20 -27.38 -4.16
CA LEU A 105 -22.81 -28.36 -3.16
C LEU A 105 -21.32 -28.71 -3.23
N CYS A 106 -20.77 -28.83 -4.44
CA CYS A 106 -19.35 -29.09 -4.64
C CYS A 106 -18.49 -27.97 -4.06
N ILE A 107 -18.80 -26.71 -4.40
CA ILE A 107 -17.99 -25.59 -3.90
C ILE A 107 -18.18 -25.38 -2.38
N GLN A 108 -19.35 -25.64 -1.84
CA GLN A 108 -19.58 -25.60 -0.39
C GLN A 108 -18.71 -26.61 0.35
N SER A 109 -18.68 -27.86 -0.14
CA SER A 109 -17.83 -28.91 0.42
C SER A 109 -16.35 -28.52 0.34
N TRP A 110 -15.90 -28.09 -0.84
CA TRP A 110 -14.53 -27.61 -1.06
C TRP A 110 -14.16 -26.47 -0.11
N ALA A 111 -15.00 -25.44 0.01
CA ALA A 111 -14.73 -24.26 0.79
C ALA A 111 -14.62 -24.58 2.30
N ARG A 112 -15.49 -25.46 2.82
CA ARG A 112 -15.41 -25.93 4.22
C ARG A 112 -14.11 -26.70 4.47
N GLN A 113 -13.83 -27.71 3.65
CA GLN A 113 -12.61 -28.51 3.79
C GLN A 113 -11.33 -27.66 3.69
N ALA A 114 -11.26 -26.75 2.71
CA ALA A 114 -10.12 -25.87 2.53
C ALA A 114 -9.95 -24.90 3.71
N SER A 115 -11.04 -24.33 4.23
CA SER A 115 -11.00 -23.44 5.39
C SER A 115 -10.58 -24.19 6.66
N ASP A 116 -11.12 -25.39 6.90
CA ASP A 116 -10.79 -26.18 8.09
C ASP A 116 -9.32 -26.64 8.05
N LEU A 117 -8.83 -27.07 6.87
CA LEU A 117 -7.41 -27.38 6.68
C LEU A 117 -6.50 -26.15 6.86
N ALA A 118 -6.95 -24.96 6.43
CA ALA A 118 -6.22 -23.71 6.67
C ALA A 118 -6.15 -23.37 8.18
N ALA A 119 -7.25 -23.58 8.90
CA ALA A 119 -7.31 -23.43 10.36
C ALA A 119 -6.35 -24.39 11.08
N GLU A 120 -6.33 -25.67 10.72
CA GLU A 120 -5.42 -26.66 11.29
C GLU A 120 -3.94 -26.31 11.05
N ARG A 121 -3.61 -25.84 9.83
CA ARG A 121 -2.27 -25.36 9.50
C ARG A 121 -1.88 -24.11 10.29
N ALA A 122 -2.82 -23.21 10.55
CA ALA A 122 -2.59 -22.03 11.38
C ALA A 122 -2.30 -22.41 12.84
N VAL A 123 -3.06 -23.35 13.40
CA VAL A 123 -2.90 -23.83 14.77
C VAL A 123 -1.57 -24.59 14.96
N SER A 124 -1.17 -25.41 14.00
CA SER A 124 0.10 -26.16 14.07
C SER A 124 1.35 -25.29 13.96
N ARG A 125 1.27 -24.12 13.30
CA ARG A 125 2.40 -23.20 13.12
C ARG A 125 2.61 -22.21 14.28
N ILE A 126 1.58 -21.95 15.07
CA ILE A 126 1.61 -20.94 16.15
C ILE A 126 1.25 -21.63 17.48
N SER A 127 2.20 -21.65 18.42
CA SER A 127 1.93 -22.15 19.78
C SER A 127 0.83 -21.30 20.44
N ARG A 128 -0.35 -21.89 20.67
CA ARG A 128 -1.48 -21.24 21.35
C ARG A 128 -1.12 -20.75 22.76
N GLU A 129 -0.20 -21.44 23.43
CA GLU A 129 0.30 -21.13 24.77
C GLU A 129 1.12 -19.83 24.78
N HIS A 130 2.04 -19.68 23.82
CA HIS A 130 2.99 -18.56 23.79
C HIS A 130 2.44 -17.33 23.07
N PHE A 131 1.54 -17.53 22.08
CA PHE A 131 1.03 -16.45 21.24
C PHE A 131 -0.49 -16.59 20.99
N PRO A 132 -1.34 -16.45 22.03
CA PRO A 132 -2.78 -16.68 21.93
C PRO A 132 -3.47 -15.71 20.97
N VAL A 133 -3.04 -14.44 20.93
CA VAL A 133 -3.60 -13.41 20.04
C VAL A 133 -3.26 -13.71 18.57
N ALA A 134 -2.03 -14.16 18.30
CA ALA A 134 -1.60 -14.50 16.94
C ALA A 134 -2.31 -15.78 16.44
N ALA A 135 -2.52 -16.77 17.31
CA ALA A 135 -3.25 -17.98 16.99
C ALA A 135 -4.74 -17.69 16.70
N ALA A 136 -5.39 -16.82 17.50
CA ALA A 136 -6.77 -16.41 17.26
C ALA A 136 -6.93 -15.67 15.92
N LYS A 137 -6.03 -14.73 15.61
CA LYS A 137 -6.02 -14.02 14.32
C LYS A 137 -5.76 -14.95 13.14
N ALA A 138 -4.89 -15.96 13.31
CA ALA A 138 -4.61 -16.92 12.26
C ALA A 138 -5.80 -17.88 12.02
N LEU A 139 -6.58 -18.20 13.05
CA LEU A 139 -7.82 -18.97 12.94
C LEU A 139 -8.94 -18.17 12.25
N GLU A 140 -9.06 -16.88 12.56
CA GLU A 140 -10.01 -15.97 11.90
C GLU A 140 -9.71 -15.81 10.41
N ASN A 141 -8.41 -15.81 10.04
CA ASN A 141 -7.92 -15.74 8.66
C ASN A 141 -7.84 -17.11 7.96
N ALA A 142 -8.59 -18.12 8.42
CA ALA A 142 -8.69 -19.43 7.78
C ALA A 142 -9.50 -19.36 6.47
N ASN A 143 -8.94 -18.66 5.49
CA ASN A 143 -9.53 -18.44 4.18
C ASN A 143 -9.51 -19.73 3.34
N TRP A 144 -10.48 -19.85 2.44
CA TRP A 144 -10.52 -20.88 1.41
C TRP A 144 -10.24 -20.25 0.05
N ASN A 145 -9.82 -21.06 -0.92
CA ASN A 145 -9.43 -20.57 -2.24
C ASN A 145 -10.30 -21.17 -3.35
N CYS A 146 -10.52 -20.41 -4.41
CA CYS A 146 -11.18 -20.91 -5.61
C CYS A 146 -10.38 -22.10 -6.21
N PRO A 147 -11.03 -23.23 -6.58
CA PRO A 147 -10.33 -24.38 -7.15
C PRO A 147 -9.56 -24.09 -8.45
N LYS A 148 -10.08 -23.16 -9.28
CA LYS A 148 -9.48 -22.84 -10.59
C LYS A 148 -8.38 -21.78 -10.51
N CYS A 149 -8.66 -20.66 -9.85
CA CYS A 149 -7.78 -19.48 -9.90
C CYS A 149 -7.08 -19.16 -8.58
N ARG A 150 -7.38 -19.92 -7.52
CA ARG A 150 -6.84 -19.73 -6.17
C ARG A 150 -7.12 -18.36 -5.53
N GLU A 151 -8.04 -17.57 -6.08
CA GLU A 151 -8.57 -16.37 -5.44
C GLU A 151 -9.06 -16.71 -4.02
N GLU A 152 -8.66 -15.90 -3.05
CA GLU A 152 -8.93 -16.13 -1.63
C GLU A 152 -10.28 -15.56 -1.21
N TYR A 153 -11.01 -16.34 -0.41
CA TYR A 153 -12.30 -16.01 0.16
C TYR A 153 -12.29 -16.30 1.65
N SER A 154 -12.90 -15.44 2.45
CA SER A 154 -13.08 -15.69 3.89
C SER A 154 -14.10 -16.81 4.13
N LYS A 155 -14.04 -17.41 5.33
CA LYS A 155 -15.02 -18.42 5.79
C LYS A 155 -16.47 -17.91 5.78
N THR A 156 -16.67 -16.60 5.95
CA THR A 156 -17.99 -15.97 5.87
C THR A 156 -18.59 -15.97 4.46
N LEU A 157 -17.74 -16.05 3.43
CA LEU A 157 -18.13 -16.02 2.02
C LEU A 157 -18.38 -17.42 1.43
N ILE A 158 -18.46 -18.47 2.27
CA ILE A 158 -18.89 -19.80 1.81
C ILE A 158 -20.32 -19.66 1.24
N PRO A 159 -20.54 -19.99 -0.05
CA PRO A 159 -21.80 -19.69 -0.71
C PRO A 159 -22.93 -20.55 -0.14
N LYS A 160 -23.96 -19.91 0.41
CA LYS A 160 -25.14 -20.60 0.99
C LYS A 160 -26.30 -20.73 0.01
N TYR A 161 -26.41 -19.76 -0.89
CA TYR A 161 -27.54 -19.62 -1.81
C TYR A 161 -27.04 -19.67 -3.24
N TYR A 162 -27.90 -20.17 -4.10
CA TYR A 162 -27.72 -20.13 -5.54
C TYR A 162 -28.31 -18.82 -6.06
N TYR A 163 -27.47 -17.96 -6.62
CA TYR A 163 -27.89 -16.71 -7.25
C TYR A 163 -27.61 -16.75 -8.75
N CYS A 164 -28.36 -15.96 -9.51
CA CYS A 164 -28.03 -15.69 -10.89
C CYS A 164 -26.64 -15.03 -11.02
N PHE A 165 -26.06 -15.02 -12.22
CA PHE A 165 -24.70 -14.47 -12.41
C PHE A 165 -24.53 -13.02 -11.95
N CYS A 166 -25.56 -12.17 -12.01
CA CYS A 166 -25.49 -10.78 -11.53
C CYS A 166 -25.76 -10.62 -10.02
N GLY A 167 -26.17 -11.69 -9.33
CA GLY A 167 -26.41 -11.72 -7.89
C GLY A 167 -27.76 -11.16 -7.42
N LYS A 168 -28.65 -10.78 -8.34
CA LYS A 168 -29.93 -10.11 -8.01
C LYS A 168 -31.05 -11.04 -7.59
N VAL A 169 -31.11 -12.23 -8.20
CA VAL A 169 -32.22 -13.18 -8.05
C VAL A 169 -31.66 -14.46 -7.44
N ASP A 170 -32.24 -14.89 -6.33
CA ASP A 170 -32.00 -16.22 -5.75
C ASP A 170 -32.79 -17.27 -6.54
N ASN A 171 -32.19 -18.44 -6.75
CA ASN A 171 -32.78 -19.57 -7.48
C ASN A 171 -33.50 -19.13 -8.78
N PRO A 172 -32.78 -18.55 -9.75
CA PRO A 172 -33.39 -18.05 -10.99
C PRO A 172 -34.19 -19.15 -11.69
N ALA A 173 -35.35 -18.78 -12.23
CA ALA A 173 -36.22 -19.70 -12.95
C ALA A 173 -35.53 -20.26 -14.20
N SER A 174 -35.76 -21.55 -14.46
CA SER A 174 -35.29 -22.19 -15.69
C SER A 174 -36.28 -21.90 -16.83
N ASP A 175 -35.91 -20.98 -17.72
CA ASP A 175 -36.65 -20.70 -18.96
C ASP A 175 -35.77 -21.05 -20.17
N PRO A 176 -36.27 -21.80 -21.18
CA PRO A 176 -35.51 -22.14 -22.39
C PRO A 176 -34.99 -20.95 -23.21
N TRP A 177 -35.63 -19.78 -23.08
CA TRP A 177 -35.29 -18.55 -23.82
C TRP A 177 -34.35 -17.63 -23.04
N ILE A 178 -34.15 -17.91 -21.75
CA ILE A 178 -33.22 -17.17 -20.90
C ILE A 178 -31.93 -17.98 -20.77
N LEU A 179 -30.80 -17.28 -20.75
CA LEU A 179 -29.52 -17.90 -20.51
C LEU A 179 -29.57 -18.71 -19.18
N PRO A 180 -29.16 -20.00 -19.17
CA PRO A 180 -29.15 -20.80 -17.94
C PRO A 180 -28.40 -20.11 -16.80
N HIS A 181 -28.94 -20.21 -15.60
CA HIS A 181 -28.42 -19.56 -14.39
C HIS A 181 -28.36 -18.02 -14.44
N SER A 182 -29.08 -17.42 -15.39
CA SER A 182 -29.27 -15.97 -15.50
C SER A 182 -30.69 -15.58 -15.08
N CYS A 183 -30.89 -14.31 -14.73
CA CYS A 183 -32.21 -13.78 -14.40
C CYS A 183 -32.93 -13.12 -15.59
N GLY A 184 -32.34 -13.11 -16.80
CA GLY A 184 -32.92 -12.46 -17.99
C GLY A 184 -32.88 -10.93 -17.97
N GLU A 185 -32.83 -10.30 -16.80
CA GLU A 185 -32.76 -8.84 -16.62
C GLU A 185 -31.39 -8.22 -16.94
N VAL A 186 -31.37 -6.89 -17.13
CA VAL A 186 -30.14 -6.09 -17.25
C VAL A 186 -29.25 -6.30 -16.03
N CYS A 187 -27.95 -6.48 -16.25
CA CYS A 187 -26.96 -6.84 -15.23
C CYS A 187 -26.84 -5.79 -14.11
N ASN A 188 -26.71 -4.50 -14.45
CA ASN A 188 -26.49 -3.37 -13.53
C ASN A 188 -25.37 -3.53 -12.48
N ARG A 189 -24.44 -4.48 -12.65
CA ARG A 189 -23.23 -4.51 -11.81
C ARG A 189 -22.40 -3.24 -12.07
N PRO A 190 -21.79 -2.64 -11.02
CA PRO A 190 -20.91 -1.49 -11.21
C PRO A 190 -19.73 -1.89 -12.09
N LEU A 191 -19.41 -1.08 -13.09
CA LEU A 191 -18.31 -1.35 -14.01
C LEU A 191 -16.96 -1.10 -13.33
N LYS A 192 -15.94 -1.84 -13.79
CA LYS A 192 -14.56 -1.68 -13.32
C LYS A 192 -14.06 -0.23 -13.51
N TYR A 193 -13.04 0.14 -12.75
CA TYR A 193 -12.38 1.46 -12.76
C TYR A 193 -13.19 2.62 -12.15
N ASN A 194 -14.19 2.32 -11.31
CA ASN A 194 -14.97 3.28 -10.53
C ASN A 194 -15.50 4.47 -11.35
N CYS A 195 -15.92 4.20 -12.58
CA CYS A 195 -16.35 5.21 -13.53
C CYS A 195 -17.77 5.75 -13.27
N GLY A 196 -18.46 5.27 -12.22
CA GLY A 196 -19.83 5.64 -11.88
C GLY A 196 -20.90 5.06 -12.81
N HIS A 197 -20.52 4.16 -13.72
CA HIS A 197 -21.44 3.54 -14.68
C HIS A 197 -21.72 2.06 -14.35
N PHE A 198 -22.87 1.59 -14.80
CA PHE A 198 -23.37 0.24 -14.58
C PHE A 198 -23.39 -0.57 -15.88
N CYS A 199 -23.28 -1.89 -15.77
CA CYS A 199 -23.34 -2.81 -16.89
C CYS A 199 -24.75 -2.82 -17.51
N LEU A 200 -24.83 -2.52 -18.81
CA LEU A 200 -26.09 -2.48 -19.58
C LEU A 200 -26.41 -3.81 -20.30
N LEU A 201 -25.48 -4.78 -20.26
CA LEU A 201 -25.74 -6.11 -20.83
C LEU A 201 -26.79 -6.83 -19.98
N LEU A 202 -27.52 -7.77 -20.59
CA LEU A 202 -28.33 -8.73 -19.82
C LEU A 202 -27.43 -9.53 -18.87
N CYS A 203 -28.02 -10.12 -17.84
CA CYS A 203 -27.30 -10.92 -16.88
C CYS A 203 -26.49 -12.01 -17.62
N HIS A 204 -25.18 -11.98 -17.42
CA HIS A 204 -24.21 -12.72 -18.20
C HIS A 204 -23.17 -13.37 -17.29
N PRO A 205 -22.62 -14.53 -17.68
CA PRO A 205 -21.47 -15.14 -17.02
C PRO A 205 -20.22 -14.29 -17.25
N GLY A 206 -19.23 -14.42 -16.38
CA GLY A 206 -17.96 -13.73 -16.55
C GLY A 206 -17.93 -12.28 -16.03
N PRO A 207 -16.77 -11.62 -16.19
CA PRO A 207 -16.57 -10.23 -15.77
C PRO A 207 -17.41 -9.28 -16.63
N CYS A 208 -17.89 -8.17 -16.05
CA CYS A 208 -18.48 -7.11 -16.86
C CYS A 208 -17.41 -6.42 -17.72
N PRO A 209 -17.72 -6.07 -18.99
CA PRO A 209 -16.77 -5.41 -19.87
C PRO A 209 -16.49 -3.97 -19.42
N SER A 210 -15.43 -3.36 -19.96
CA SER A 210 -15.14 -1.94 -19.72
C SER A 210 -16.31 -1.03 -20.17
N CYS A 211 -16.47 0.13 -19.53
CA CYS A 211 -17.49 1.10 -19.90
C CYS A 211 -17.42 1.51 -21.38
N PRO A 212 -18.51 1.39 -22.16
CA PRO A 212 -18.54 1.77 -23.57
C PRO A 212 -18.62 3.28 -23.79
N LYS A 213 -18.94 4.07 -22.76
CA LYS A 213 -19.04 5.53 -22.89
C LYS A 213 -17.68 6.14 -23.18
N LEU A 214 -17.67 7.04 -24.16
CA LEU A 214 -16.53 7.87 -24.50
C LEU A 214 -16.57 9.18 -23.71
N VAL A 215 -15.42 9.61 -23.23
CA VAL A 215 -15.21 10.87 -22.50
C VAL A 215 -14.01 11.59 -23.10
N LYS A 216 -14.07 12.91 -23.15
CA LYS A 216 -12.89 13.72 -23.44
C LYS A 216 -11.97 13.68 -22.23
N SER A 217 -10.73 13.25 -22.42
CA SER A 217 -9.74 13.22 -21.36
C SER A 217 -8.40 13.78 -21.83
N ARG A 218 -7.62 14.28 -20.88
CA ARG A 218 -6.31 14.90 -21.14
C ARG A 218 -5.19 13.97 -20.69
N CYS A 219 -4.04 13.98 -21.37
CA CYS A 219 -2.83 13.28 -20.90
C CYS A 219 -2.53 13.71 -19.47
N PHE A 220 -1.79 12.89 -18.74
CA PHE A 220 -1.18 13.32 -17.48
C PHE A 220 -0.34 14.60 -17.64
N CYS A 221 0.24 14.86 -18.82
CA CYS A 221 0.99 16.07 -19.14
C CYS A 221 0.12 17.28 -19.55
N GLY A 222 -1.18 17.09 -19.79
CA GLY A 222 -2.11 18.14 -20.20
C GLY A 222 -2.00 18.63 -21.65
N LYS A 223 -0.99 18.18 -22.42
CA LYS A 223 -0.73 18.67 -23.79
C LYS A 223 -1.70 18.15 -24.84
N ILE A 224 -2.16 16.91 -24.65
CA ILE A 224 -3.02 16.22 -25.60
C ILE A 224 -4.36 15.97 -24.93
N GLU A 225 -5.43 16.38 -25.59
CA GLU A 225 -6.80 16.05 -25.27
C GLU A 225 -7.30 15.08 -26.34
N ASP A 226 -7.87 13.96 -25.92
CA ASP A 226 -8.31 12.90 -26.82
C ASP A 226 -9.64 12.30 -26.31
N VAL A 227 -10.40 11.69 -27.21
CA VAL A 227 -11.64 11.02 -26.86
C VAL A 227 -11.31 9.57 -26.50
N ARG A 228 -11.46 9.22 -25.23
CA ARG A 228 -11.10 7.91 -24.68
C ARG A 228 -12.30 7.27 -23.99
N ARG A 229 -12.22 5.96 -23.77
CA ARG A 229 -13.25 5.26 -22.98
C ARG A 229 -13.19 5.71 -21.53
N CYS A 230 -14.36 5.83 -20.90
CA CYS A 230 -14.50 6.27 -19.52
C CYS A 230 -13.65 5.45 -18.53
N GLY A 231 -13.61 4.12 -18.70
CA GLY A 231 -12.79 3.22 -17.88
C GLY A 231 -11.28 3.40 -18.04
N PHE A 232 -10.85 4.05 -19.12
CA PHE A 232 -9.45 4.31 -19.46
C PHE A 232 -9.22 5.80 -19.73
N LYS A 233 -9.92 6.67 -18.99
CA LYS A 233 -9.81 8.13 -19.14
C LYS A 233 -8.40 8.65 -18.87
N ASN A 234 -7.64 7.98 -17.99
CA ASN A 234 -6.28 8.34 -17.64
C ASN A 234 -5.31 7.71 -18.65
N PHE A 235 -4.47 8.52 -19.30
CA PHE A 235 -3.49 8.00 -20.26
C PHE A 235 -2.23 8.87 -20.35
N SER A 236 -1.14 8.23 -20.78
CA SER A 236 0.10 8.87 -21.21
C SER A 236 0.14 8.97 -22.74
N CYS A 237 0.70 10.06 -23.26
CA CYS A 237 0.92 10.28 -24.69
C CYS A 237 2.26 9.73 -25.14
N ASN A 238 3.03 9.13 -24.22
CA ASN A 238 4.39 8.61 -24.38
C ASN A 238 5.45 9.60 -24.90
N GLY A 239 5.08 10.83 -25.23
CA GLY A 239 6.00 11.94 -25.47
C GLY A 239 6.60 12.47 -24.17
N VAL A 240 7.58 13.36 -24.28
CA VAL A 240 8.25 13.98 -23.13
C VAL A 240 7.28 14.89 -22.35
N CYS A 241 7.25 14.79 -21.04
CA CYS A 241 6.32 15.50 -20.15
C CYS A 241 6.46 17.03 -20.29
N LEU A 242 7.69 17.56 -20.24
CA LEU A 242 8.04 18.99 -20.28
C LEU A 242 7.30 19.89 -19.28
N LYS A 243 6.62 19.34 -18.26
CA LYS A 243 6.10 20.14 -17.15
C LYS A 243 7.26 20.81 -16.43
N VAL A 244 7.06 22.06 -16.01
CA VAL A 244 8.04 22.76 -15.18
C VAL A 244 8.16 22.01 -13.85
N LEU A 245 9.37 21.62 -13.49
CA LEU A 245 9.68 20.94 -12.23
C LEU A 245 9.53 21.91 -11.05
N ASP A 246 9.50 21.38 -9.83
CA ASP A 246 9.34 22.18 -8.60
C ASP A 246 10.38 23.32 -8.45
N CYS A 247 11.57 23.14 -9.06
CA CYS A 247 12.60 24.18 -9.09
C CYS A 247 12.20 25.47 -9.87
N GLY A 248 11.12 25.45 -10.65
CA GLY A 248 10.61 26.58 -11.43
C GLY A 248 11.41 26.93 -12.69
N VAL A 249 12.58 26.33 -12.90
CA VAL A 249 13.50 26.64 -14.01
C VAL A 249 13.55 25.50 -15.02
N HIS A 250 13.73 24.26 -14.56
CA HIS A 250 13.91 23.10 -15.42
C HIS A 250 12.58 22.43 -15.77
N LYS A 251 12.54 21.81 -16.96
CA LYS A 251 11.39 21.06 -17.46
C LYS A 251 11.64 19.55 -17.33
N CYS A 252 10.59 18.80 -17.04
CA CYS A 252 10.64 17.34 -16.93
C CYS A 252 11.03 16.70 -18.28
N THR A 253 12.11 15.91 -18.27
CA THR A 253 12.64 15.16 -19.41
C THR A 253 12.11 13.73 -19.52
N GLU A 254 11.39 13.26 -18.50
CA GLU A 254 10.77 11.94 -18.51
C GLU A 254 9.57 11.88 -19.48
N ASN A 255 9.23 10.68 -19.96
CA ASN A 255 8.01 10.43 -20.72
C ASN A 255 6.75 10.82 -19.91
N CYS A 256 5.60 11.13 -20.57
CA CYS A 256 4.32 11.45 -19.91
C CYS A 256 4.05 10.31 -18.91
N HIS A 257 4.15 10.63 -17.62
CA HIS A 257 4.03 9.69 -16.52
C HIS A 257 2.81 10.06 -15.68
N ASP A 258 2.29 9.10 -14.94
CA ASP A 258 1.26 9.35 -13.94
C ASP A 258 1.90 10.07 -12.72
N GLY A 259 1.13 10.91 -12.03
CA GLY A 259 1.55 11.60 -10.82
C GLY A 259 2.42 12.85 -10.99
N LEU A 260 3.09 13.21 -9.89
CA LEU A 260 3.99 14.36 -9.82
C LEU A 260 5.31 14.09 -10.55
N CYS A 261 5.90 15.12 -11.14
CA CYS A 261 7.20 14.99 -11.80
C CYS A 261 8.30 14.68 -10.78
N PRO A 262 9.31 13.88 -11.17
CA PRO A 262 10.46 13.61 -10.30
C PRO A 262 11.22 14.90 -9.96
N PRO A 263 11.96 14.92 -8.84
CA PRO A 263 12.78 16.07 -8.47
C PRO A 263 13.83 16.37 -9.53
N CYS A 264 14.20 17.65 -9.64
CA CYS A 264 15.17 18.08 -10.63
C CYS A 264 16.59 17.64 -10.27
N ARG A 265 17.17 16.77 -11.10
CA ARG A 265 18.55 16.23 -10.98
C ARG A 265 19.58 16.97 -11.84
N GLU A 266 19.19 18.10 -12.42
CA GLU A 266 20.13 18.92 -13.20
C GLU A 266 21.21 19.48 -12.26
N LYS A 267 22.48 19.24 -12.59
CA LYS A 267 23.61 19.73 -11.80
C LYS A 267 23.98 21.14 -12.25
N SER A 268 24.09 22.05 -11.28
CA SER A 268 24.62 23.39 -11.54
C SER A 268 25.29 23.97 -10.31
N VAL A 269 26.04 25.05 -10.50
CA VAL A 269 26.77 25.71 -9.41
C VAL A 269 25.83 26.59 -8.59
N TYR A 270 25.52 26.18 -7.36
CA TYR A 270 24.72 26.96 -6.41
C TYR A 270 25.60 27.58 -5.33
N ARG A 271 25.12 28.66 -4.69
CA ARG A 271 25.77 29.29 -3.53
C ARG A 271 25.11 28.80 -2.25
N CYS A 272 25.88 28.65 -1.16
CA CYS A 272 25.30 28.41 0.17
C CYS A 272 24.26 29.48 0.54
N GLU A 273 23.40 29.20 1.51
CA GLU A 273 22.50 30.20 2.10
C GLU A 273 23.25 31.47 2.60
N CYS A 274 24.54 31.32 2.92
CA CYS A 274 25.44 32.40 3.31
C CYS A 274 26.13 33.17 2.17
N GLY A 275 25.99 32.75 0.91
CA GLY A 275 26.68 33.32 -0.26
C GLY A 275 28.19 33.05 -0.40
N ARG A 276 28.89 32.52 0.63
CA ARG A 276 30.37 32.36 0.66
C ARG A 276 30.93 31.20 -0.14
N LYS A 277 30.33 30.01 -0.07
CA LYS A 277 30.79 28.81 -0.81
C LYS A 277 29.93 28.61 -2.05
N LYS A 278 30.57 28.23 -3.17
CA LYS A 278 29.91 27.76 -4.40
C LYS A 278 30.22 26.28 -4.56
N GLU A 279 29.22 25.47 -4.86
CA GLU A 279 29.38 24.03 -5.05
C GLU A 279 28.46 23.54 -6.15
N GLU A 280 28.91 22.54 -6.92
CA GLU A 280 28.09 21.87 -7.92
C GLU A 280 27.16 20.90 -7.22
N ARG A 281 25.85 21.13 -7.34
CA ARG A 281 24.82 20.30 -6.72
C ARG A 281 23.63 20.13 -7.66
N GLU A 282 22.83 19.11 -7.38
CA GLU A 282 21.55 18.93 -8.06
C GLU A 282 20.62 20.09 -7.72
N CYS A 283 19.78 20.50 -8.67
CA CYS A 283 18.85 21.61 -8.50
C CYS A 283 17.88 21.40 -7.31
N CYS A 284 17.50 20.16 -7.02
CA CYS A 284 16.73 19.80 -5.83
C CYS A 284 17.44 20.16 -4.51
N GLU A 285 18.77 20.17 -4.51
CA GLU A 285 19.63 20.50 -3.37
C GLU A 285 20.19 21.93 -3.45
N ARG A 286 19.60 22.81 -4.25
CA ARG A 286 20.07 24.20 -4.43
C ARG A 286 20.19 24.99 -3.12
N LYS A 287 19.36 24.66 -2.12
CA LYS A 287 19.40 25.26 -0.79
C LYS A 287 20.25 24.39 0.11
N TYR A 288 21.47 24.84 0.38
CA TYR A 288 22.39 24.10 1.23
C TYR A 288 23.15 25.04 2.18
N ARG A 289 23.50 24.48 3.34
CA ARG A 289 24.33 25.13 4.35
C ARG A 289 25.75 24.60 4.21
N CYS A 290 26.74 25.47 4.25
CA CYS A 290 28.14 25.05 4.25
C CYS A 290 28.66 24.96 5.68
N ASP A 291 29.79 24.27 5.85
CA ASP A 291 30.43 24.06 7.16
C ASP A 291 31.17 25.30 7.70
N ASN A 292 31.13 26.42 6.98
CA ASN A 292 31.82 27.63 7.40
C ASN A 292 31.07 28.30 8.56
N PRO A 293 31.79 28.77 9.60
CA PRO A 293 31.19 29.55 10.66
C PRO A 293 30.58 30.84 10.13
N CYS A 294 29.56 31.36 10.81
CA CYS A 294 28.87 32.55 10.33
C CYS A 294 29.79 33.79 10.33
N GLU A 295 30.67 33.94 11.32
CA GLU A 295 31.62 35.06 11.53
C GLU A 295 30.99 36.48 11.60
N ARG A 296 29.70 36.63 11.29
CA ARG A 296 28.93 37.87 11.42
C ARG A 296 28.67 38.17 12.89
N LEU A 297 28.73 39.45 13.24
CA LEU A 297 28.36 39.94 14.56
C LEU A 297 26.83 39.87 14.74
N LEU A 298 26.41 39.41 15.92
CA LEU A 298 25.02 39.51 16.40
C LEU A 298 24.65 40.98 16.62
N ASP A 299 23.36 41.29 16.77
CA ASP A 299 22.86 42.68 16.93
C ASP A 299 23.53 43.48 18.06
N CYS A 300 24.17 42.79 19.02
CA CYS A 300 24.97 43.40 20.08
C CYS A 300 26.29 44.05 19.64
N GLY A 301 26.75 43.81 18.40
CA GLY A 301 28.01 44.32 17.86
C GLY A 301 29.30 43.74 18.47
N LYS A 302 29.19 42.81 19.45
CA LYS A 302 30.35 42.29 20.20
C LYS A 302 30.51 40.77 20.15
N HIS A 303 29.42 40.04 19.93
CA HIS A 303 29.44 38.57 19.87
C HIS A 303 29.28 38.08 18.44
N VAL A 304 30.07 37.06 18.09
CA VAL A 304 30.01 36.40 16.78
C VAL A 304 28.89 35.36 16.78
N CYS A 305 28.24 35.17 15.64
CA CYS A 305 27.18 34.18 15.48
C CYS A 305 27.75 32.75 15.34
N ASP A 306 27.36 31.87 16.27
CA ASP A 306 27.77 30.45 16.30
C ASP A 306 26.84 29.52 15.49
N ARG A 307 25.81 30.05 14.82
CA ARG A 307 24.79 29.23 14.11
C ARG A 307 25.29 28.60 12.79
N GLY A 308 26.55 28.81 12.42
CA GLY A 308 27.11 28.35 11.14
C GLY A 308 26.46 29.04 9.93
N CYS A 309 26.45 28.38 8.78
CA CYS A 309 25.76 28.88 7.60
C CYS A 309 24.23 28.88 7.83
N HIS A 310 23.61 30.06 7.73
CA HIS A 310 22.17 30.23 7.80
C HIS A 310 21.70 31.38 6.89
N GLU A 311 20.48 31.26 6.38
CA GLU A 311 19.79 32.34 5.68
C GLU A 311 19.42 33.48 6.66
N GLY A 312 19.45 34.73 6.19
CA GLY A 312 18.98 35.90 6.97
C GLY A 312 19.97 36.51 7.96
N LEU A 313 19.45 37.40 8.83
CA LEU A 313 20.21 38.10 9.89
C LEU A 313 20.51 37.16 11.07
N CYS A 314 21.64 37.35 11.74
CA CYS A 314 22.08 36.50 12.86
C CYS A 314 21.18 36.61 14.10
N GLY A 315 20.39 37.67 14.18
CA GLY A 315 19.43 37.94 15.25
C GLY A 315 20.09 38.42 16.55
N GLY A 316 19.26 38.54 17.58
CA GLY A 316 19.67 39.04 18.89
C GLY A 316 20.66 38.11 19.61
N CYS A 317 21.55 38.72 20.39
CA CYS A 317 22.50 37.98 21.20
C CYS A 317 21.77 37.23 22.34
N PRO A 318 22.00 35.92 22.53
CA PRO A 318 21.38 35.17 23.63
C PRO A 318 21.80 35.66 25.02
N LEU A 319 22.89 36.45 25.09
CA LEU A 319 23.38 37.08 26.31
C LEU A 319 22.84 38.50 26.52
N GLN A 320 22.07 39.05 25.57
CA GLN A 320 21.52 40.41 25.65
C GLN A 320 20.09 40.37 26.19
N GLY A 321 19.80 41.22 27.17
CA GLY A 321 18.46 41.36 27.76
C GLY A 321 18.31 40.59 29.08
N LYS A 322 17.49 39.53 29.08
CA LYS A 322 17.03 38.84 30.30
C LYS A 322 18.03 37.78 30.75
N ARG A 323 18.84 38.07 31.77
CA ARG A 323 19.74 37.07 32.39
C ARG A 323 19.35 36.85 33.84
N THR A 324 19.54 35.62 34.32
CA THR A 324 19.28 35.25 35.71
C THR A 324 20.57 35.26 36.53
N CYS A 325 20.45 35.39 37.86
CA CYS A 325 21.57 35.07 38.77
C CYS A 325 22.10 33.67 38.44
N PRO A 326 23.36 33.36 38.79
CA PRO A 326 23.88 31.99 38.72
C PRO A 326 22.95 30.95 39.36
N CYS A 327 22.18 31.35 40.37
CA CYS A 327 21.17 30.55 41.08
C CYS A 327 19.79 30.41 40.42
N GLY A 328 19.50 31.10 39.31
CA GLY A 328 18.18 31.14 38.67
C GLY A 328 17.07 31.96 39.36
N LYS A 329 17.19 32.29 40.66
CA LYS A 329 16.15 32.95 41.47
C LYS A 329 15.81 34.39 41.08
N ARG A 330 16.81 35.23 40.76
CA ARG A 330 16.60 36.63 40.39
C ARG A 330 16.84 36.82 38.91
N LYS A 331 15.89 37.47 38.22
CA LYS A 331 15.96 37.87 36.81
C LYS A 331 16.39 39.33 36.74
N TYR A 332 17.34 39.65 35.87
CA TYR A 332 17.77 41.00 35.55
C TYR A 332 17.38 41.28 34.11
N GLU A 333 16.67 42.37 33.88
CA GLU A 333 16.24 42.81 32.54
C GLU A 333 17.19 43.89 32.01
N GLY A 334 17.40 43.94 30.69
CA GLY A 334 18.19 44.98 30.05
C GLY A 334 19.71 44.91 30.26
N MET A 335 20.26 43.76 30.66
CA MET A 335 21.73 43.65 30.81
C MET A 335 22.44 43.60 29.46
N ALA A 336 23.54 44.37 29.38
CA ALA A 336 24.48 44.32 28.26
C ALA A 336 25.17 42.95 28.20
N CYS A 337 25.46 42.49 26.98
CA CYS A 337 25.97 41.13 26.74
C CYS A 337 27.34 40.85 27.38
N ASP A 338 28.14 41.89 27.63
CA ASP A 338 29.51 41.77 28.18
C ASP A 338 29.54 41.77 29.71
N VAL A 339 28.41 42.11 30.34
CA VAL A 339 28.34 42.19 31.80
C VAL A 339 27.88 40.82 32.34
N ALA A 340 28.74 40.21 33.14
CA ALA A 340 28.42 38.97 33.81
C ALA A 340 27.27 39.19 34.81
N ALA A 341 26.18 38.41 34.70
CA ALA A 341 25.01 38.54 35.57
C ALA A 341 25.42 38.52 37.06
N PRO A 342 24.99 39.49 37.89
CA PRO A 342 25.42 39.59 39.27
C PRO A 342 24.82 38.49 40.14
N THR A 343 25.53 38.13 41.22
CA THR A 343 24.99 37.24 42.25
C THR A 343 23.90 37.97 43.03
N CYS A 344 22.78 37.30 43.32
CA CYS A 344 21.63 37.94 43.97
C CYS A 344 21.76 38.04 45.51
N GLY A 345 22.84 37.51 46.09
CA GLY A 345 23.10 37.51 47.53
C GLY A 345 22.21 36.58 48.38
N SER A 346 21.17 35.95 47.80
CA SER A 346 20.35 34.93 48.47
C SER A 346 21.08 33.59 48.57
N THR A 347 20.59 32.66 49.40
CA THR A 347 21.06 31.27 49.38
C THR A 347 20.89 30.66 47.99
N CYS A 348 21.86 29.88 47.54
CA CYS A 348 21.92 29.30 46.21
C CYS A 348 20.78 28.30 46.00
N ASP A 349 20.51 27.47 47.02
CA ASP A 349 19.47 26.42 47.06
C ASP A 349 19.47 25.43 45.88
N LYS A 350 20.49 25.48 45.01
CA LYS A 350 20.67 24.48 43.96
C LYS A 350 20.87 23.11 44.59
N MET A 351 20.25 22.10 44.00
CA MET A 351 20.39 20.72 44.44
C MET A 351 21.84 20.28 44.26
N LEU A 352 22.47 19.82 45.34
CA LEU A 352 23.83 19.29 45.31
C LEU A 352 23.84 17.93 44.60
N SER A 353 25.02 17.48 44.16
CA SER A 353 25.21 16.16 43.52
C SER A 353 24.73 15.00 44.38
N CYS A 354 24.66 15.17 45.71
CA CYS A 354 24.09 14.18 46.64
C CYS A 354 22.56 14.01 46.49
N GLY A 355 21.85 14.81 45.69
CA GLY A 355 20.44 14.62 45.33
C GLY A 355 19.41 14.92 46.44
N PHE A 356 19.84 14.98 47.70
CA PHE A 356 18.95 15.19 48.86
C PHE A 356 19.12 16.55 49.56
N HIS A 357 20.23 17.24 49.32
CA HIS A 357 20.53 18.52 49.99
C HIS A 357 20.60 19.69 49.02
N LYS A 358 20.14 20.85 49.47
CA LYS A 358 20.23 22.12 48.76
C LYS A 358 21.48 22.87 49.23
N CYS A 359 22.14 23.58 48.30
CA CYS A 359 23.34 24.34 48.58
C CYS A 359 23.06 25.47 49.61
N PRO A 360 23.68 25.44 50.80
CA PRO A 360 23.45 26.43 51.85
C PRO A 360 24.22 27.74 51.61
N GLU A 361 25.18 27.74 50.69
CA GLU A 361 26.01 28.90 50.38
C GLU A 361 25.21 30.02 49.72
N ARG A 362 25.68 31.26 49.93
CA ARG A 362 25.13 32.42 49.18
C ARG A 362 25.39 32.22 47.69
N CYS A 363 24.55 32.82 46.85
CA CYS A 363 24.64 32.75 45.40
C CYS A 363 26.08 33.03 44.97
N HIS A 364 26.75 32.01 44.44
CA HIS A 364 28.15 32.04 44.05
C HIS A 364 28.28 31.77 42.54
N ARG A 365 29.46 32.04 41.99
CA ARG A 365 29.81 31.65 40.61
C ARG A 365 30.52 30.29 40.66
N GLY A 366 30.32 29.44 39.66
CA GLY A 366 30.88 28.07 39.61
C GLY A 366 29.96 26.98 40.18
N SER A 367 30.45 25.74 40.17
CA SER A 367 29.73 24.57 40.72
C SER A 367 29.54 24.68 42.23
N CYS A 368 28.41 24.17 42.74
CA CYS A 368 28.16 24.14 44.18
C CYS A 368 29.15 23.21 44.88
N ILE A 369 29.39 23.44 46.17
CA ILE A 369 30.29 22.61 46.95
C ILE A 369 29.79 21.17 46.98
N GLU A 370 30.62 20.24 46.52
CA GLU A 370 30.28 18.81 46.40
C GLU A 370 30.17 18.09 47.75
N THR A 371 30.58 18.74 48.85
CA THR A 371 30.52 18.16 50.20
C THR A 371 29.28 18.64 50.96
N CYS A 372 28.31 17.74 51.10
CA CYS A 372 27.06 18.01 51.83
C CYS A 372 27.33 18.00 53.36
N ARG A 373 27.77 19.11 53.96
CA ARG A 373 28.06 19.23 55.42
C ARG A 373 26.83 19.24 56.34
N THR A 374 25.73 18.62 55.92
CA THR A 374 24.46 18.63 56.67
C THR A 374 24.40 17.45 57.64
N VAL A 375 23.96 17.72 58.87
CA VAL A 375 23.78 16.71 59.91
C VAL A 375 22.44 16.00 59.68
N VAL A 376 22.45 14.68 59.54
CA VAL A 376 21.20 13.89 59.44
C VAL A 376 21.00 13.07 60.70
N MET A 377 19.74 12.94 61.12
CA MET A 377 19.38 12.10 62.26
C MET A 377 19.25 10.66 61.77
N LYS A 378 20.19 9.78 62.13
CA LYS A 378 20.10 8.36 61.80
C LYS A 378 19.46 7.63 62.99
N SER A 379 18.32 6.99 62.74
CA SER A 379 17.69 6.09 63.68
C SER A 379 18.25 4.68 63.54
N CYS A 380 18.54 4.02 64.66
CA CYS A 380 18.83 2.58 64.69
C CYS A 380 17.69 1.80 64.01
N ARG A 381 18.00 0.70 63.30
CA ARG A 381 16.99 -0.24 62.77
C ARG A 381 16.04 -0.78 63.86
N CYS A 382 16.52 -0.80 65.10
CA CYS A 382 15.80 -1.18 66.29
C CYS A 382 14.83 -0.11 66.83
N GLY A 383 14.81 1.11 66.26
CA GLY A 383 13.93 2.21 66.66
C GLY A 383 14.32 2.95 67.95
N SER A 384 15.13 2.35 68.82
CA SER A 384 15.34 2.84 70.19
C SER A 384 16.35 3.98 70.37
N LEU A 385 17.20 4.26 69.37
CA LEU A 385 18.21 5.32 69.46
C LEU A 385 18.27 6.16 68.18
N LYS A 386 18.29 7.48 68.34
CA LYS A 386 18.52 8.46 67.27
C LYS A 386 19.80 9.21 67.59
N LYS A 387 20.77 9.22 66.66
CA LYS A 387 22.02 9.96 66.82
C LYS A 387 22.22 10.88 65.63
N GLU A 388 22.68 12.09 65.92
CA GLU A 388 23.08 13.06 64.91
C GLU A 388 24.41 12.63 64.29
N VAL A 389 24.43 12.45 62.96
CA VAL A 389 25.63 12.04 62.23
C VAL A 389 25.88 13.03 61.09
N THR A 390 27.09 13.58 61.03
CA THR A 390 27.57 14.39 59.92
C THR A 390 27.83 13.50 58.72
N VAL A 391 27.16 13.79 57.59
CA VAL A 391 27.28 12.97 56.39
C VAL A 391 28.40 13.50 55.51
N TYR A 392 29.45 12.70 55.30
CA TYR A 392 30.47 12.99 54.30
C TYR A 392 30.18 12.15 53.05
N PHE A 393 29.48 12.72 52.06
CA PHE A 393 29.40 12.12 50.73
C PHE A 393 30.51 12.73 49.86
N SER A 394 31.54 11.94 49.59
CA SER A 394 32.48 12.20 48.50
C SER A 394 32.20 11.18 47.39
N GLN A 395 31.61 11.68 46.30
CA GLN A 395 31.34 11.02 45.01
C GLN A 395 30.02 10.24 44.82
N PRO A 396 29.39 10.33 43.63
CA PRO A 396 28.29 9.48 43.22
C PRO A 396 28.85 8.15 42.71
N GLN A 397 28.61 7.05 43.43
CA GLN A 397 28.81 5.70 42.88
C GLN A 397 27.44 5.14 42.47
N PRO A 398 27.28 4.62 41.24
CA PRO A 398 26.05 3.99 40.80
C PRO A 398 25.82 2.69 41.60
N CYS A 399 24.56 2.39 41.88
CA CYS A 399 24.13 1.18 42.57
C CYS A 399 24.64 -0.09 41.88
N SER A 400 25.67 -0.73 42.44
CA SER A 400 25.92 -2.15 42.27
C SER A 400 25.25 -2.91 43.43
N PHE A 401 24.15 -3.59 43.11
CA PHE A 401 23.53 -4.59 43.97
C PHE A 401 24.47 -5.79 44.11
N LEU A 402 25.02 -6.00 45.30
CA LEU A 402 25.55 -7.29 45.71
C LEU A 402 24.57 -7.88 46.73
N TRP A 403 23.87 -8.92 46.28
CA TRP A 403 23.08 -9.83 47.09
C TRP A 403 24.01 -10.72 47.91
N PHE A 404 23.77 -10.80 49.22
CA PHE A 404 23.99 -12.00 50.04
C PHE A 404 22.85 -12.11 51.04
#